data_AF-A0A923Q6J8-F1
#
_entry.id   AF-A0A923Q6J8-F1
#
_cell.length_a   1.000
_cell.length_b   1.000
_cell.length_c   1.000
_cell.angle_alpha   90.00
_cell.angle_beta   90.00
_cell.angle_gamma   90.00
#
_symmetry.space_group_name_H-M   'P 1'
#
loop_
_entity.id
_entity.type
_entity.pdbx_description
1 polymer ?
#
loop_
_entity_poly.entity_id
_entity_poly.type
_entity_poly.pdbx_seq_one_letter_code
_entity_poly.pdbx_strand_id
1 'polypeptide(L)' 'MIRVVLPAHLKALAGVSGEVSVPVHGVVTQRSVLDAVEAQYPTLRGTMRDQGTQARR' A
#
# COMPACT_ATOMS: atom_id res chain seq x y z
N MET A 1 0.04 -13.73 3.79
CA MET A 1 1.18 -12.81 3.80
C MET A 1 1.57 -12.53 2.36
N ILE A 2 1.50 -11.27 1.92
CA ILE A 2 1.85 -10.87 0.55
C ILE A 2 3.01 -9.88 0.64
N ARG A 3 4.01 -10.08 -0.23
CA ARG A 3 5.16 -9.18 -0.35
C ARG A 3 4.90 -8.22 -1.49
N VAL A 4 4.96 -6.93 -1.20
CA VAL A 4 4.73 -5.86 -2.17
C VAL A 4 6.01 -5.07 -2.35
N VAL A 5 6.44 -4.94 -3.60
CA VAL A 5 7.58 -4.10 -3.96
C VAL A 5 7.07 -2.69 -4.21
N LEU A 6 7.50 -1.74 -3.38
CA LEU A 6 7.19 -0.33 -3.57
C LEU A 6 8.26 0.36 -4.44
N PRO A 7 7.88 1.31 -5.31
CA PRO A 7 8.82 2.22 -5.96
C PRO A 7 9.62 3.07 -4.96
N ALA A 8 10.78 3.58 -5.38
CA ALA A 8 11.73 4.29 -4.51
C ALA A 8 11.13 5.49 -3.74
N HIS A 9 10.23 6.25 -4.36
CA HIS A 9 9.57 7.39 -3.69
C HIS A 9 8.59 6.95 -2.59
N LEU A 10 7.82 5.89 -2.82
CA LEU A 10 6.91 5.35 -1.79
C LEU A 10 7.70 4.69 -0.66
N LYS A 11 8.83 4.05 -0.97
CA LYS A 11 9.76 3.52 0.04
C LYS A 11 10.24 4.60 1.02
N ALA A 12 10.64 5.75 0.49
CA ALA A 12 11.07 6.88 1.32
C ALA A 12 9.94 7.40 2.22
N LEU A 13 8.71 7.52 1.69
CA LEU A 13 7.54 7.98 2.44
C LEU A 13 7.07 6.99 3.51
N ALA A 14 7.21 5.69 3.26
CA ALA A 14 6.90 4.63 4.23
C ALA A 14 8.06 4.33 5.19
N GLY A 15 9.25 4.91 4.96
CA GLY A 15 10.45 4.63 5.77
C GLY A 15 10.96 3.19 5.61
N VAL A 16 10.76 2.56 4.45
CA VAL A 16 11.14 1.16 4.19
C VAL A 16 12.20 1.09 3.10
N SER A 17 13.22 0.26 3.29
CA SER A 17 14.31 0.07 2.31
C SER A 17 14.04 -1.09 1.34
N GLY A 18 13.15 -2.01 1.71
CA GLY A 18 12.91 -3.27 1.01
C GLY A 18 11.49 -3.47 0.51
N GLU A 19 11.10 -4.74 0.44
CA GLU A 19 9.72 -5.13 0.22
C GLU A 19 8.94 -5.04 1.52
N VAL A 20 7.64 -4.78 1.41
CA VAL A 20 6.75 -4.71 2.57
C VAL A 20 5.83 -5.92 2.59
N SER A 21 5.77 -6.56 3.76
CA SER A 21 4.91 -7.72 4.00
C SER A 21 3.59 -7.27 4.61
N VAL A 22 2.53 -7.37 3.82
CA VAL A 22 1.18 -7.00 4.27
C VAL A 22 0.31 -8.25 4.51
N PRO A 23 -0.43 -8.30 5.63
CA PRO A 23 -1.49 -9.27 5.83
C PRO A 23 -2.72 -8.84 5.02
N VAL A 24 -3.12 -9.67 4.06
CA VAL A 24 -4.39 -9.52 3.35
C VAL A 24 -5.33 -10.59 3.87
N HIS A 25 -6.45 -10.17 4.45
CA HIS A 25 -7.50 -11.05 4.95
C HIS A 25 -8.60 -11.18 3.88
N GLY A 26 -9.00 -12.42 3.56
CA GLY A 26 -10.01 -12.68 2.54
C GLY A 26 -9.44 -12.82 1.12
N VAL A 27 -10.20 -12.37 0.12
CA VAL A 27 -9.85 -12.54 -1.29
C VAL A 27 -8.68 -11.63 -1.65
N VAL A 28 -7.60 -12.23 -2.18
CA VAL A 28 -6.41 -11.51 -2.64
C VAL A 28 -6.70 -10.82 -3.97
N THR A 29 -7.10 -9.56 -3.90
CA THR A 29 -7.29 -8.68 -5.06
C THR A 29 -6.27 -7.55 -5.02
N GLN A 30 -6.04 -6.88 -6.15
CA GLN A 30 -5.18 -5.69 -6.17
C GLN A 30 -5.69 -4.61 -5.19
N ARG A 31 -7.02 -4.49 -5.04
CA ARG A 31 -7.64 -3.54 -4.10
C ARG A 31 -7.35 -3.89 -2.66
N SER A 32 -7.56 -5.15 -2.25
CA SER A 32 -7.29 -5.58 -0.87
C SER A 32 -5.81 -5.48 -0.50
N VAL A 33 -4.89 -5.69 -1.46
CA VAL A 33 -3.45 -5.49 -1.25
C VAL A 33 -3.15 -4.01 -0.99
N LEU A 34 -3.68 -3.11 -1.82
CA LEU A 34 -3.49 -1.67 -1.65
C LEU A 34 -4.10 -1.17 -0.34
N ASP A 35 -5.30 -1.64 0.01
CA ASP A 35 -5.96 -1.29 1.27
C ASP A 35 -5.12 -1.76 2.49
N ALA A 36 -4.51 -2.94 2.42
CA ALA A 36 -3.64 -3.46 3.47
C ALA A 36 -2.32 -2.66 3.59
N VAL A 37 -1.73 -2.25 2.47
CA VAL A 37 -0.54 -1.38 2.46
C VAL A 37 -0.87 -0.02 3.07
N GLU A 38 -1.98 0.59 2.66
CA GLU A 38 -2.44 1.89 3.19
C GLU A 38 -2.87 1.82 4.67
N ALA A 39 -3.30 0.66 5.15
CA ALA A 39 -3.59 0.42 6.57
C ALA A 39 -2.31 0.34 7.41
N GLN A 40 -1.27 -0.35 6.92
CA GLN A 40 0.03 -0.44 7.61
C GLN A 40 0.85 0.83 7.52
N TYR A 41 0.77 1.55 6.41
CA TYR A 41 1.55 2.75 6.14
C TYR A 41 0.61 3.93 5.85
N PRO A 42 0.07 4.59 6.91
CA PRO A 42 -0.82 5.73 6.74
C PRO A 42 -0.22 6.88 5.92
N THR A 43 1.11 6.99 5.88
CA THR A 43 1.83 7.99 5.07
C THR A 43 1.67 7.78 3.55
N LEU A 44 1.29 6.58 3.11
CA LEU A 44 1.05 6.28 1.69
C LEU A 44 -0.40 6.57 1.25
N ARG A 45 -1.32 6.77 2.19
CA ARG A 45 -2.71 7.12 1.87
C ARG A 45 -2.76 8.45 1.13
N GLY A 46 -3.45 8.51 0.00
CA GLY A 46 -3.47 9.73 -0.82
C GLY A 46 -2.36 9.79 -1.88
N THR A 47 -1.31 8.97 -1.75
CA THR A 47 -0.18 8.96 -2.71
C THR A 47 -0.37 7.96 -3.83
N MET A 48 -1.02 6.83 -3.55
CA MET A 48 -1.36 5.79 -4.54
C MET A 48 -2.79 5.91 -5.04
N ARG A 49 -3.71 6.29 -4.15
CA ARG A 49 -5.14 6.46 -4.40
C ARG A 49 -5.62 7.72 -3.71
N ASP A 50 -6.62 8.35 -4.30
CA ASP A 50 -7.34 9.44 -3.65
C ASP A 50 -8.00 8.96 -2.35
N GLN A 51 -7.82 9.70 -1.25
CA GLN A 51 -8.32 9.25 0.06
C GLN A 51 -9.86 9.24 0.16
N GLY A 52 -10.55 10.09 -0.62
CA GLY A 52 -12.01 10.21 -0.57
C GLY A 52 -12.72 9.22 -1.49
N THR A 53 -12.17 8.99 -2.68
CA THR A 53 -12.80 8.19 -3.74
C THR A 53 -12.16 6.81 -3.92
N GLN A 54 -10.97 6.58 -3.36
CA GLN A 54 -10.14 5.38 -3.59
C GLN A 54 -9.83 5.10 -5.06
N ALA A 55 -10.06 6.07 -5.94
CA ALA A 55 -9.72 5.99 -7.35
C ALA A 55 -8.21 6.20 -7.53
N ARG A 56 -7.64 5.51 -8.52
CA ARG A 56 -6.27 5.76 -8.98
C ARG A 56 -6.30 7.03 -9.82
N ARG A 57 -5.52 8.04 -9.41
CA ARG A 57 -5.38 9.30 -10.13
C ARG A 57 -4.33 9.21 -11.23
#